data_AF-A0A2E7N1Z0-F1
#
_entry.id   AF-A0A2E7N1Z0-F1
#
_cell.length_a   1.000
_cell.length_b   1.000
_cell.length_c   1.000
_cell.angle_alpha   90.00
_cell.angle_beta   90.00
_cell.angle_gamma   90.00
#
_symmetry.space_group_name_H-M   'P 1'
#
loop_
_entity.id
_entity.type
_entity.pdbx_description
1 polymer ?
#
loop_
_entity_poly.entity_id
_entity_poly.type
_entity_poly.pdbx_seq_one_letter_code
_entity_poly.pdbx_strand_id
1 'polypeptide(L)'
;MSQNPQHESVGPAGTFSGFSGPHAPKDSDLYKCVHCGFCLQACPTYLETGLESESPRGRIALMKAVNEGRLEMSPSVVGHWDLCLQCRACELACPSGVEYGKLMEATRAQIEQHATRSFTERTARSIGYNTLLPSPVKLRMVGNALKFYKKSGMRTIARGSGLLKLLPGDAELADEYLPELSKNYFVAKGQVHPAKGARKAKVAMLAGCVMALTHAETLEATVRVLTRNGIEVHVTAGQGCCGSLNTHSGEPDTAIEMAKKNIDSFLSVNPDAIVSSSAGCGAAMKSYDELLEHEPEYLDKGKHVAELTKDIHELLVEYGFEAPTKSLDLTVTYQDPCHLANVQRITEAPRQILSAIPGLTLIDLGEPGMCCGSAGTYSITQREMSAQLGKRKALNVVATGAEVVATGNPGCAMQLDFALAQVANEDSTDRTTKVRYVVDLLDEAYAE
;
A
#
# COMPACT_ATOMS: atom_id res chain seq x y z
N MET A 1 -40.90 -2.73 3.03
CA MET A 1 -40.46 -1.98 1.83
C MET A 1 -39.98 -0.61 2.29
N SER A 2 -38.74 -0.55 2.80
CA SER A 2 -38.12 0.70 3.23
C SER A 2 -37.06 1.06 2.22
N GLN A 3 -37.18 2.25 1.64
CA GLN A 3 -36.30 2.77 0.61
C GLN A 3 -34.91 3.01 1.20
N ASN A 4 -33.90 2.51 0.51
CA ASN A 4 -32.48 2.70 0.82
C ASN A 4 -32.09 4.14 0.44
N PRO A 5 -31.47 4.94 1.33
CA PRO A 5 -31.02 6.28 0.98
C PRO A 5 -29.86 6.20 -0.01
N GLN A 6 -29.87 7.12 -0.97
CA GLN A 6 -28.92 7.22 -2.07
C GLN A 6 -27.49 7.43 -1.55
N HIS A 7 -26.56 6.62 -2.04
CA HIS A 7 -25.12 6.88 -1.92
C HIS A 7 -24.74 8.04 -2.85
N GLU A 8 -24.74 9.26 -2.31
CA GLU A 8 -24.08 10.40 -2.93
C GLU A 8 -22.65 10.51 -2.39
N SER A 9 -21.68 10.02 -3.16
CA SER A 9 -20.35 10.63 -3.23
C SER A 9 -19.66 10.24 -4.54
N VAL A 10 -20.02 10.92 -5.62
CA VAL A 10 -19.29 10.86 -6.89
C VAL A 10 -18.86 12.28 -7.25
N GLY A 11 -17.56 12.57 -7.14
CA GLY A 11 -16.99 13.84 -7.61
C GLY A 11 -17.04 13.94 -9.15
N PRO A 12 -17.04 15.15 -9.74
CA PRO A 12 -17.41 15.32 -11.14
C PRO A 12 -16.20 15.07 -12.04
N ALA A 13 -15.99 13.82 -12.44
CA ALA A 13 -15.36 13.61 -13.74
C ALA A 13 -16.29 14.22 -14.80
N GLY A 14 -15.78 15.06 -15.69
CA GLY A 14 -16.58 15.56 -16.81
C GLY A 14 -16.97 14.42 -17.73
N THR A 15 -17.87 14.63 -18.69
CA THR A 15 -18.11 13.66 -19.76
C THR A 15 -17.08 13.84 -20.87
N PHE A 16 -16.26 12.83 -21.12
CA PHE A 16 -15.27 12.80 -22.20
C PHE A 16 -15.27 11.43 -22.89
N SER A 17 -14.88 11.42 -24.17
CA SER A 17 -14.94 10.23 -25.03
C SER A 17 -13.54 9.68 -25.31
N GLY A 18 -13.41 8.36 -25.19
CA GLY A 18 -12.18 7.63 -25.53
C GLY A 18 -10.98 7.91 -24.60
N PHE A 19 -9.98 7.03 -24.67
CA PHE A 19 -8.67 7.26 -24.06
C PHE A 19 -7.74 7.98 -25.04
N SER A 20 -6.82 8.80 -24.54
CA SER A 20 -5.89 9.55 -25.40
C SER A 20 -4.54 9.83 -24.73
N GLY A 21 -3.54 10.19 -25.53
CA GLY A 21 -2.22 10.54 -25.03
C GLY A 21 -1.36 9.34 -24.58
N PRO A 22 -0.22 9.61 -23.94
CA PRO A 22 0.80 8.59 -23.66
C PRO A 22 0.36 7.57 -22.60
N HIS A 23 -0.56 7.93 -21.71
CA HIS A 23 -1.02 7.09 -20.60
C HIS A 23 -2.33 6.35 -20.92
N ALA A 24 -2.69 6.21 -22.20
CA ALA A 24 -3.89 5.48 -22.61
C ALA A 24 -3.69 3.96 -22.44
N PRO A 25 -4.71 3.20 -21.98
CA PRO A 25 -4.64 1.75 -21.95
C PRO A 25 -4.36 1.17 -23.35
N LYS A 26 -3.41 0.24 -23.46
CA LYS A 26 -3.05 -0.39 -24.74
C LYS A 26 -4.13 -1.39 -25.17
N ASP A 27 -4.52 -1.35 -26.44
CA ASP A 27 -5.47 -2.29 -27.03
C ASP A 27 -5.02 -3.76 -26.84
N SER A 28 -3.72 -4.02 -27.00
CA SER A 28 -3.15 -5.35 -26.80
C SER A 28 -3.41 -5.93 -25.42
N ASP A 29 -3.55 -5.09 -24.39
CA ASP A 29 -3.84 -5.52 -23.03
C ASP A 29 -5.34 -5.55 -22.76
N LEU A 30 -6.06 -4.55 -23.27
CA LEU A 30 -7.49 -4.39 -23.08
C LEU A 30 -8.28 -5.57 -23.69
N TYR A 31 -7.88 -6.04 -24.87
CA TYR A 31 -8.57 -7.11 -25.60
C TYR A 31 -8.09 -8.53 -25.24
N LYS A 32 -7.10 -8.71 -24.34
CA LYS A 32 -6.72 -10.04 -23.79
C LYS A 32 -7.87 -10.69 -22.99
N CYS A 33 -8.76 -9.88 -22.39
CA CYS A 33 -9.85 -10.41 -21.57
C CYS A 33 -10.93 -11.09 -22.42
N VAL A 34 -11.10 -12.40 -22.23
CA VAL A 34 -12.12 -13.26 -22.86
C VAL A 34 -13.43 -13.39 -22.07
N HIS A 35 -13.60 -12.59 -21.00
CA HIS A 35 -14.81 -12.57 -20.15
C HIS A 35 -15.21 -13.92 -19.49
N CYS A 36 -14.25 -14.84 -19.25
CA CYS A 36 -14.53 -16.17 -18.69
C CYS A 36 -15.02 -16.21 -17.24
N GLY A 37 -14.75 -15.18 -16.41
CA GLY A 37 -15.29 -15.07 -15.05
C GLY A 37 -14.43 -15.62 -13.90
N PHE A 38 -13.25 -16.21 -14.15
CA PHE A 38 -12.37 -16.68 -13.05
C PHE A 38 -11.97 -15.57 -12.07
N CYS A 39 -11.87 -14.32 -12.56
CA CYS A 39 -11.54 -13.17 -11.74
C CYS A 39 -12.63 -12.77 -10.73
N LEU A 40 -13.87 -13.27 -10.85
CA LEU A 40 -14.99 -12.90 -9.97
C LEU A 40 -14.72 -13.32 -8.52
N GLN A 41 -14.33 -14.58 -8.31
CA GLN A 41 -14.07 -15.13 -6.96
C GLN A 41 -12.78 -14.59 -6.33
N ALA A 42 -11.92 -13.95 -7.12
CA ALA A 42 -10.69 -13.33 -6.64
C ALA A 42 -10.86 -11.84 -6.29
N CYS A 43 -11.96 -11.19 -6.69
CA CYS A 43 -12.13 -9.75 -6.57
C CYS A 43 -12.87 -9.36 -5.29
N PRO A 44 -12.23 -8.64 -4.35
CA PRO A 44 -12.88 -8.30 -3.09
C PRO A 44 -14.14 -7.45 -3.27
N THR A 45 -14.12 -6.46 -4.15
CA THR A 45 -15.28 -5.57 -4.33
C THR A 45 -16.45 -6.25 -5.04
N TYR A 46 -16.20 -7.22 -5.91
CA TYR A 46 -17.26 -8.09 -6.43
C TYR A 46 -17.85 -8.98 -5.32
N LEU A 47 -17.03 -9.55 -4.45
CA LEU A 47 -17.50 -10.41 -3.36
C LEU A 47 -18.37 -9.66 -2.35
N GLU A 48 -18.09 -8.37 -2.10
CA GLU A 48 -18.92 -7.55 -1.20
C GLU A 48 -20.21 -7.05 -1.88
N THR A 49 -20.18 -6.74 -3.18
CA THR A 49 -21.31 -6.09 -3.87
C THR A 49 -22.21 -7.03 -4.68
N GLY A 50 -21.66 -8.14 -5.18
CA GLY A 50 -22.31 -9.02 -6.16
C GLY A 50 -22.53 -8.39 -7.55
N LEU A 51 -22.04 -7.16 -7.77
CA LEU A 51 -22.25 -6.42 -9.01
C LEU A 51 -21.13 -6.72 -10.00
N GLU A 52 -21.50 -7.19 -11.19
CA GLU A 52 -20.55 -7.51 -12.26
C GLU A 52 -19.66 -6.32 -12.65
N SER A 53 -20.19 -5.08 -12.60
CA SER A 53 -19.46 -3.83 -12.83
C SER A 53 -18.33 -3.60 -11.81
N GLU A 54 -18.43 -4.21 -10.61
CA GLU A 54 -17.40 -4.18 -9.58
C GLU A 54 -16.41 -5.34 -9.67
N SER A 55 -16.49 -6.13 -10.75
CA SER A 55 -15.51 -7.16 -11.05
C SER A 55 -14.41 -6.65 -11.99
N PRO A 56 -13.27 -7.36 -12.09
CA PRO A 56 -12.20 -7.01 -13.01
C PRO A 56 -12.65 -7.08 -14.47
N ARG A 57 -13.38 -8.14 -14.86
CA ARG A 57 -13.87 -8.27 -16.25
C ARG A 57 -14.98 -7.26 -16.58
N GLY A 58 -15.81 -6.90 -15.60
CA GLY A 58 -16.82 -5.85 -15.77
C GLY A 58 -16.17 -4.48 -15.98
N ARG A 59 -15.16 -4.12 -15.17
CA ARG A 59 -14.39 -2.89 -15.36
C ARG A 59 -13.65 -2.85 -16.69
N ILE A 60 -13.11 -3.98 -17.15
CA ILE A 60 -12.53 -4.09 -18.51
C ILE A 60 -13.60 -3.89 -19.59
N ALA A 61 -14.82 -4.44 -19.43
CA ALA A 61 -15.91 -4.16 -20.38
C ALA A 61 -16.24 -2.67 -20.45
N LEU A 62 -16.24 -1.97 -19.31
CA LEU A 62 -16.41 -0.51 -19.27
C LEU A 62 -15.25 0.20 -19.98
N MET A 63 -14.00 -0.20 -19.73
CA MET A 63 -12.82 0.35 -20.41
C MET A 63 -12.92 0.17 -21.94
N LYS A 64 -13.31 -1.03 -22.42
CA LYS A 64 -13.54 -1.31 -23.85
C LYS A 64 -14.63 -0.42 -24.44
N ALA A 65 -15.76 -0.31 -23.75
CA ALA A 65 -16.87 0.52 -24.22
C ALA A 65 -16.50 2.00 -24.32
N VAL A 66 -15.67 2.49 -23.39
CA VAL A 66 -15.13 3.85 -23.47
C VAL A 66 -14.12 4.00 -24.60
N ASN A 67 -13.18 3.05 -24.75
CA ASN A 67 -12.18 3.05 -25.82
C ASN A 67 -12.82 3.05 -27.22
N GLU A 68 -13.94 2.33 -27.38
CA GLU A 68 -14.69 2.21 -28.62
C GLU A 68 -15.69 3.37 -28.85
N GLY A 69 -15.75 4.35 -27.96
CA GLY A 69 -16.69 5.49 -28.05
C GLY A 69 -18.16 5.11 -27.85
N ARG A 70 -18.44 3.91 -27.30
CA ARG A 70 -19.81 3.47 -26.96
C ARG A 70 -20.30 4.01 -25.63
N LEU A 71 -19.37 4.36 -24.74
CA LEU A 71 -19.65 5.04 -23.47
C LEU A 71 -18.72 6.24 -23.31
N GLU A 72 -19.22 7.26 -22.62
CA GLU A 72 -18.40 8.35 -22.12
C GLU A 72 -17.89 7.99 -20.71
N MET A 73 -16.76 8.59 -20.31
CA MET A 73 -16.25 8.51 -18.93
C MET A 73 -17.06 9.39 -17.99
N SER A 74 -18.36 9.08 -17.89
CA SER A 74 -19.28 9.74 -16.96
C SER A 74 -18.92 9.42 -15.50
N PRO A 75 -19.38 10.25 -14.53
CA PRO A 75 -19.20 9.99 -13.11
C PRO A 75 -19.61 8.57 -12.68
N SER A 76 -20.70 8.02 -13.24
CA SER A 76 -21.14 6.65 -12.93
C SER A 76 -20.15 5.59 -13.41
N VAL A 77 -19.55 5.76 -14.58
CA VAL A 77 -18.55 4.82 -15.12
C VAL A 77 -17.26 4.90 -14.30
N VAL A 78 -16.82 6.13 -14.00
CA VAL A 78 -15.61 6.40 -13.20
C VAL A 78 -15.74 5.80 -11.80
N GLY A 79 -16.90 5.92 -11.16
CA GLY A 79 -17.14 5.36 -9.83
C GLY A 79 -16.84 3.85 -9.73
N HIS A 80 -17.17 3.08 -10.78
CA HIS A 80 -16.84 1.65 -10.83
C HIS A 80 -15.32 1.41 -10.86
N TRP A 81 -14.54 2.24 -11.54
CA TRP A 81 -13.08 2.12 -11.57
C TRP A 81 -12.43 2.61 -10.27
N ASP A 82 -12.97 3.66 -9.65
CA ASP A 82 -12.49 4.19 -8.38
C ASP A 82 -12.68 3.20 -7.22
N LEU A 83 -13.73 2.36 -7.28
CA LEU A 83 -13.94 1.27 -6.31
C LEU A 83 -12.89 0.15 -6.43
N CYS A 84 -12.00 0.16 -7.42
CA CYS A 84 -10.93 -0.83 -7.51
C CYS A 84 -9.83 -0.59 -6.46
N LEU A 85 -9.48 -1.62 -5.69
CA LEU A 85 -8.40 -1.57 -4.70
C LEU A 85 -6.98 -1.69 -5.30
N GLN A 86 -6.88 -2.06 -6.58
CA GLN A 86 -5.61 -2.44 -7.24
C GLN A 86 -4.80 -3.50 -6.49
N CYS A 87 -5.48 -4.45 -5.83
CA CYS A 87 -4.86 -5.57 -5.12
C CYS A 87 -4.28 -6.65 -6.04
N ARG A 88 -4.61 -6.59 -7.35
CA ARG A 88 -4.12 -7.48 -8.43
C ARG A 88 -4.33 -8.99 -8.21
N ALA A 89 -5.22 -9.39 -7.29
CA ALA A 89 -5.63 -10.79 -7.10
C ALA A 89 -6.24 -11.39 -8.39
N CYS A 90 -6.89 -10.55 -9.18
CA CYS A 90 -7.49 -10.94 -10.46
C CYS A 90 -6.48 -11.41 -11.51
N GLU A 91 -5.22 -10.95 -11.44
CA GLU A 91 -4.19 -11.35 -12.40
C GLU A 91 -3.74 -12.79 -12.14
N LEU A 92 -3.61 -13.18 -10.87
CA LEU A 92 -3.34 -14.57 -10.49
C LEU A 92 -4.41 -15.53 -10.99
N ALA A 93 -5.67 -15.12 -10.90
CA ALA A 93 -6.80 -15.93 -11.32
C ALA A 93 -7.04 -15.93 -12.84
N CYS A 94 -6.33 -15.09 -13.61
CA CYS A 94 -6.63 -14.88 -15.02
C CYS A 94 -5.89 -15.90 -15.92
N PRO A 95 -6.59 -16.85 -16.57
CA PRO A 95 -5.94 -17.79 -17.50
C PRO A 95 -5.42 -17.11 -18.77
N SER A 96 -5.92 -15.92 -19.09
CA SER A 96 -5.51 -15.14 -20.27
C SER A 96 -4.32 -14.21 -19.99
N GLY A 97 -3.80 -14.17 -18.76
CA GLY A 97 -2.66 -13.32 -18.40
C GLY A 97 -2.92 -11.83 -18.58
N VAL A 98 -4.13 -11.34 -18.25
CA VAL A 98 -4.45 -9.92 -18.33
C VAL A 98 -3.69 -9.16 -17.23
N GLU A 99 -2.89 -8.18 -17.64
CA GLU A 99 -2.15 -7.27 -16.75
C GLU A 99 -3.07 -6.15 -16.24
N TYR A 100 -4.03 -6.54 -15.41
CA TYR A 100 -5.11 -5.68 -14.94
C TYR A 100 -4.62 -4.41 -14.22
N GLY A 101 -3.51 -4.49 -13.48
CA GLY A 101 -2.85 -3.37 -12.81
C GLY A 101 -2.55 -2.25 -13.79
N LYS A 102 -1.85 -2.57 -14.90
CA LYS A 102 -1.51 -1.61 -15.97
C LYS A 102 -2.75 -0.95 -16.54
N LEU A 103 -3.78 -1.74 -16.85
CA LEU A 103 -5.05 -1.23 -17.37
C LEU A 103 -5.70 -0.24 -16.40
N MET A 104 -5.72 -0.56 -15.11
CA MET A 104 -6.33 0.30 -14.09
C MET A 104 -5.52 1.57 -13.86
N GLU A 105 -4.18 1.49 -13.81
CA GLU A 105 -3.31 2.67 -13.64
C GLU A 105 -3.43 3.63 -14.83
N ALA A 106 -3.38 3.10 -16.05
CA ALA A 106 -3.61 3.87 -17.27
C ALA A 106 -5.00 4.51 -17.27
N THR A 107 -6.04 3.73 -16.92
CA THR A 107 -7.42 4.25 -16.84
C THR A 107 -7.52 5.38 -15.81
N ARG A 108 -6.89 5.25 -14.63
CA ARG A 108 -6.89 6.33 -13.62
C ARG A 108 -6.12 7.56 -14.07
N ALA A 109 -5.00 7.40 -14.76
CA ALA A 109 -4.31 8.54 -15.36
C ALA A 109 -5.22 9.29 -16.35
N GLN A 110 -6.00 8.57 -17.15
CA GLN A 110 -6.98 9.16 -18.08
C GLN A 110 -8.11 9.90 -17.35
N ILE A 111 -8.61 9.35 -16.24
CA ILE A 111 -9.59 10.02 -15.37
C ILE A 111 -9.00 11.33 -14.85
N GLU A 112 -7.78 11.30 -14.32
CA GLU A 112 -7.13 12.48 -13.76
C GLU A 112 -6.87 13.58 -14.81
N GLN A 113 -6.46 13.20 -16.01
CA GLN A 113 -6.21 14.14 -17.11
C GLN A 113 -7.47 14.91 -17.54
N HIS A 114 -8.65 14.32 -17.43
CA HIS A 114 -9.90 14.88 -17.96
C HIS A 114 -10.95 15.21 -16.88
N ALA A 115 -10.67 14.93 -15.61
CA ALA A 115 -11.61 15.17 -14.52
C ALA A 115 -11.85 16.67 -14.28
N THR A 116 -13.11 17.04 -14.14
CA THR A 116 -13.54 18.42 -13.89
C THR A 116 -13.72 18.67 -12.41
N ARG A 117 -12.62 18.86 -11.68
CA ARG A 117 -12.67 19.07 -10.22
C ARG A 117 -12.84 20.54 -9.83
N SER A 118 -13.44 20.77 -8.67
CA SER A 118 -13.48 22.11 -8.06
C SER A 118 -12.06 22.65 -7.84
N PHE A 119 -11.90 23.98 -7.77
CA PHE A 119 -10.56 24.57 -7.57
C PHE A 119 -9.92 24.12 -6.25
N THR A 120 -10.72 24.00 -5.18
CA THR A 120 -10.27 23.54 -3.86
C THR A 120 -9.79 22.09 -3.90
N GLU A 121 -10.54 21.21 -4.56
CA GLU A 121 -10.18 19.79 -4.70
C GLU A 121 -8.91 19.61 -5.53
N ARG A 122 -8.79 20.30 -6.68
CA ARG A 122 -7.55 20.28 -7.49
C ARG A 122 -6.34 20.75 -6.70
N THR A 123 -6.50 21.81 -5.92
CA THR A 123 -5.43 22.38 -5.10
C THR A 123 -5.04 21.42 -3.98
N ALA A 124 -6.00 20.88 -3.23
CA ALA A 124 -5.74 19.94 -2.14
C ALA A 124 -5.05 18.67 -2.65
N ARG A 125 -5.51 18.15 -3.78
CA ARG A 125 -4.94 16.98 -4.43
C ARG A 125 -3.50 17.21 -4.89
N SER A 126 -3.24 18.32 -5.59
CA SER A 126 -1.89 18.70 -6.03
C SER A 126 -0.94 18.92 -4.85
N ILE A 127 -1.41 19.52 -3.75
CA ILE A 127 -0.63 19.63 -2.52
C ILE A 127 -0.31 18.24 -1.96
N GLY A 128 -1.29 17.35 -1.86
CA GLY A 128 -1.10 15.99 -1.35
C GLY A 128 -0.11 15.17 -2.19
N TYR A 129 -0.47 14.90 -3.45
CA TYR A 129 0.27 13.98 -4.32
C TYR A 129 1.51 14.59 -4.95
N ASN A 130 1.50 15.89 -5.29
CA ASN A 130 2.56 16.50 -6.10
C ASN A 130 3.48 17.41 -5.29
N THR A 131 3.15 17.69 -4.02
CA THR A 131 3.98 18.53 -3.14
C THR A 131 4.41 17.84 -1.85
N LEU A 132 3.48 17.18 -1.13
CA LEU A 132 3.76 16.56 0.16
C LEU A 132 4.38 15.17 0.00
N LEU A 133 3.70 14.22 -0.65
CA LEU A 133 4.20 12.85 -0.85
C LEU A 133 5.61 12.77 -1.48
N PRO A 134 5.97 13.57 -2.51
CA PRO A 134 7.30 13.54 -3.10
C PRO A 134 8.41 14.03 -2.14
N SER A 135 8.03 14.73 -1.05
CA SER A 135 8.96 15.41 -0.16
C SER A 135 8.88 14.85 1.27
N PRO A 136 9.76 13.90 1.64
CA PRO A 136 9.86 13.42 3.02
C PRO A 136 10.09 14.55 4.05
N VAL A 137 10.77 15.63 3.65
CA VAL A 137 10.97 16.81 4.51
C VAL A 137 9.63 17.48 4.86
N LYS A 138 8.80 17.76 3.85
CA LYS A 138 7.49 18.41 4.07
C LYS A 138 6.54 17.49 4.84
N LEU A 139 6.53 16.19 4.55
CA LEU A 139 5.74 15.23 5.32
C LEU A 139 6.15 15.21 6.80
N ARG A 140 7.45 15.29 7.12
CA ARG A 140 7.90 15.40 8.53
C ARG A 140 7.43 16.69 9.18
N MET A 141 7.42 17.81 8.46
CA MET A 141 6.88 19.07 8.98
C MET A 141 5.39 18.94 9.31
N VAL A 142 4.59 18.39 8.39
CA VAL A 142 3.16 18.10 8.61
C VAL A 142 2.98 17.14 9.79
N GLY A 143 3.74 16.05 9.83
CA GLY A 143 3.71 15.09 10.94
C GLY A 143 4.02 15.74 12.29
N ASN A 144 5.02 16.64 12.36
CA ASN A 144 5.34 17.37 13.59
C ASN A 144 4.22 18.31 14.02
N ALA A 145 3.56 18.98 13.06
CA ALA A 145 2.37 19.78 13.34
C ALA A 145 1.22 18.91 13.88
N LEU A 146 1.00 17.73 13.30
CA LEU A 146 0.00 16.76 13.77
C LEU A 146 0.33 16.23 15.18
N LYS A 147 1.60 15.92 15.48
CA LYS A 147 2.03 15.56 16.85
C LYS A 147 1.75 16.69 17.83
N PHE A 148 2.05 17.93 17.45
CA PHE A 148 1.75 19.08 18.28
C PHE A 148 0.25 19.23 18.52
N TYR A 149 -0.57 19.12 17.47
CA TYR A 149 -2.03 19.15 17.55
C TYR A 149 -2.62 18.07 18.47
N LYS A 150 -2.12 16.83 18.38
CA LYS A 150 -2.53 15.72 19.26
C LYS A 150 -2.09 15.94 20.72
N LYS A 151 -0.89 16.48 20.95
CA LYS A 151 -0.30 16.65 22.30
C LYS A 151 -0.76 17.91 23.02
N SER A 152 -1.12 18.97 22.31
CA SER A 152 -1.48 20.27 22.89
C SER A 152 -2.88 20.31 23.53
N GLY A 153 -3.65 19.22 23.47
CA GLY A 153 -5.05 19.19 23.90
C GLY A 153 -6.02 19.86 22.91
N MET A 154 -5.50 20.46 21.83
CA MET A 154 -6.32 21.07 20.77
C MET A 154 -7.26 20.06 20.12
N ARG A 155 -6.83 18.80 19.96
CA ARG A 155 -7.71 17.74 19.44
C ARG A 155 -8.91 17.48 20.34
N THR A 156 -8.71 17.43 21.66
CA THR A 156 -9.79 17.26 22.63
C THR A 156 -10.75 18.44 22.61
N ILE A 157 -10.23 19.67 22.51
CA ILE A 157 -11.05 20.88 22.38
C ILE A 157 -11.82 20.87 21.06
N ALA A 158 -11.18 20.54 19.94
CA ALA A 158 -11.80 20.52 18.62
C ALA A 158 -12.93 19.48 18.52
N ARG A 159 -12.74 18.29 19.11
CA ARG A 159 -13.79 17.26 19.23
C ARG A 159 -14.91 17.67 20.18
N GLY A 160 -14.57 18.16 21.37
CA GLY A 160 -15.54 18.52 22.41
C GLY A 160 -16.37 19.77 22.11
N SER A 161 -15.82 20.71 21.31
CA SER A 161 -16.52 21.95 20.90
C SER A 161 -17.43 21.78 19.69
N GLY A 162 -17.36 20.64 18.99
CA GLY A 162 -18.07 20.44 17.72
C GLY A 162 -17.52 21.28 16.55
N LEU A 163 -16.41 22.01 16.74
CA LEU A 163 -15.82 22.87 15.71
C LEU A 163 -15.45 22.10 14.43
N LEU A 164 -15.04 20.83 14.57
CA LEU A 164 -14.72 19.96 13.42
C LEU A 164 -15.93 19.71 12.51
N LYS A 165 -17.16 19.74 13.04
CA LYS A 165 -18.40 19.57 12.26
C LYS A 165 -18.74 20.80 11.41
N LEU A 166 -18.17 21.96 11.75
CA LEU A 166 -18.37 23.22 11.05
C LEU A 166 -17.33 23.44 9.94
N LEU A 167 -16.27 22.62 9.91
CA LEU A 167 -15.24 22.69 8.88
C LEU A 167 -15.66 21.92 7.62
N PRO A 168 -15.37 22.43 6.42
CA PRO A 168 -15.68 21.73 5.17
C PRO A 168 -14.85 20.45 5.02
N GLY A 169 -15.37 19.48 4.25
CA GLY A 169 -14.63 18.28 3.84
C GLY A 169 -14.51 17.20 4.92
N ASP A 170 -15.56 16.99 5.71
CA ASP A 170 -15.65 15.93 6.73
C ASP A 170 -14.48 15.93 7.73
N ALA A 171 -14.10 17.11 8.24
CA ALA A 171 -12.92 17.26 9.10
C ALA A 171 -12.97 16.41 10.40
N GLU A 172 -14.17 16.12 10.91
CA GLU A 172 -14.36 15.18 12.03
C GLU A 172 -13.91 13.77 11.67
N LEU A 173 -14.31 13.28 10.50
CA LEU A 173 -13.89 11.98 9.97
C LEU A 173 -12.39 12.00 9.64
N ALA A 174 -11.88 13.05 9.01
CA ALA A 174 -10.45 13.18 8.74
C ALA A 174 -9.60 13.11 10.03
N ASP A 175 -10.08 13.68 11.14
CA ASP A 175 -9.42 13.58 12.44
C ASP A 175 -9.47 12.17 13.04
N GLU A 176 -10.54 11.41 12.80
CA GLU A 176 -10.67 10.01 13.24
C GLU A 176 -9.63 9.11 12.57
N TYR A 177 -9.43 9.26 11.27
CA TYR A 177 -8.48 8.48 10.48
C TYR A 177 -7.02 8.98 10.56
N LEU A 178 -6.71 9.95 11.44
CA LEU A 178 -5.34 10.44 11.59
C LEU A 178 -4.42 9.33 12.13
N PRO A 179 -3.40 8.90 11.37
CA PRO A 179 -2.56 7.78 11.76
C PRO A 179 -1.82 8.06 13.06
N GLU A 180 -1.49 6.99 13.78
CA GLU A 180 -0.49 7.07 14.83
C GLU A 180 0.87 7.31 14.21
N LEU A 181 1.59 8.29 14.76
CA LEU A 181 2.91 8.68 14.28
C LEU A 181 3.95 8.14 15.25
N SER A 182 5.00 7.53 14.71
CA SER A 182 6.15 7.05 15.48
C SER A 182 6.70 8.12 16.40
N LYS A 183 7.27 7.75 17.54
CA LYS A 183 7.82 8.73 18.50
C LYS A 183 8.89 9.59 17.85
N ASN A 184 9.82 8.93 17.18
CA ASN A 184 10.82 9.53 16.30
C ASN A 184 10.54 9.11 14.86
N TYR A 185 10.96 9.93 13.89
CA TYR A 185 10.85 9.55 12.48
C TYR A 185 12.16 8.91 12.00
N PHE A 186 12.05 7.93 11.13
CA PHE A 186 13.20 7.38 10.42
C PHE A 186 13.60 8.37 9.32
N VAL A 187 14.88 8.74 9.24
CA VAL A 187 15.36 9.73 8.27
C VAL A 187 16.53 9.16 7.48
N ALA A 188 16.38 9.12 6.16
CA ALA A 188 17.47 8.84 5.25
C ALA A 188 18.42 10.06 5.16
N LYS A 189 19.59 9.94 5.80
CA LYS A 189 20.64 10.97 5.89
C LYS A 189 21.93 10.55 5.19
N GLY A 190 21.93 9.43 4.46
CA GLY A 190 23.15 8.85 3.89
C GLY A 190 23.91 7.97 4.88
N GLN A 191 23.22 7.42 5.88
CA GLN A 191 23.84 6.56 6.87
C GLN A 191 24.19 5.18 6.28
N VAL A 192 25.33 4.66 6.72
CA VAL A 192 25.80 3.30 6.41
C VAL A 192 25.83 2.52 7.72
N HIS A 193 25.21 1.35 7.72
CA HIS A 193 25.22 0.43 8.85
C HIS A 193 26.02 -0.82 8.45
N PRO A 194 27.21 -1.04 9.05
CA PRO A 194 28.06 -2.16 8.69
C PRO A 194 27.40 -3.49 9.06
N ALA A 195 27.67 -4.51 8.25
CA ALA A 195 27.34 -5.89 8.58
C ALA A 195 28.01 -6.32 9.89
N LYS A 196 27.31 -7.09 10.72
CA LYS A 196 27.89 -7.81 11.85
C LYS A 196 28.41 -9.15 11.35
N GLY A 197 29.65 -9.50 11.73
CA GLY A 197 30.30 -10.72 11.25
C GLY A 197 30.75 -10.61 9.79
N ALA A 198 30.72 -11.73 9.06
CA ALA A 198 31.11 -11.76 7.65
C ALA A 198 30.07 -11.05 6.78
N ARG A 199 30.51 -10.12 5.93
CA ARG A 199 29.63 -9.42 4.99
C ARG A 199 29.18 -10.38 3.88
N LYS A 200 27.87 -10.64 3.82
CA LYS A 200 27.22 -11.44 2.77
C LYS A 200 26.79 -10.60 1.57
N ALA A 201 26.27 -9.40 1.83
CA ALA A 201 25.78 -8.49 0.79
C ALA A 201 25.82 -7.03 1.27
N LYS A 202 25.73 -6.11 0.31
CA LYS A 202 25.51 -4.68 0.50
C LYS A 202 24.18 -4.29 -0.13
N VAL A 203 23.29 -3.69 0.63
CA VAL A 203 21.95 -3.31 0.16
C VAL A 203 21.72 -1.81 0.26
N ALA A 204 20.97 -1.26 -0.68
CA ALA A 204 20.36 0.06 -0.54
C ALA A 204 18.95 -0.12 0.05
N MET A 205 18.67 0.50 1.20
CA MET A 205 17.38 0.38 1.88
C MET A 205 16.50 1.58 1.60
N LEU A 206 15.26 1.30 1.19
CA LEU A 206 14.20 2.30 1.07
C LEU A 206 13.64 2.63 2.47
N ALA A 207 13.83 3.87 2.92
CA ALA A 207 13.11 4.47 4.04
C ALA A 207 11.65 4.80 3.67
N GLY A 208 11.43 5.23 2.42
CA GLY A 208 10.12 5.60 1.90
C GLY A 208 9.57 6.90 2.50
N CYS A 209 8.25 7.07 2.40
CA CYS A 209 7.56 8.28 2.85
C CYS A 209 6.68 8.03 4.08
N VAL A 210 5.62 7.23 3.96
CA VAL A 210 4.62 7.00 5.02
C VAL A 210 5.19 6.15 6.15
N MET A 211 5.89 5.06 5.82
CA MET A 211 6.44 4.14 6.82
C MET A 211 7.47 4.82 7.73
N ALA A 212 8.28 5.73 7.18
CA ALA A 212 9.24 6.54 7.93
C ALA A 212 8.61 7.44 9.02
N LEU A 213 7.33 7.76 8.89
CA LEU A 213 6.58 8.62 9.83
C LEU A 213 5.74 7.82 10.82
N THR A 214 5.21 6.68 10.39
CA THR A 214 4.20 5.89 11.09
C THR A 214 4.75 4.61 11.74
N HIS A 215 5.86 4.09 11.20
CA HIS A 215 6.48 2.83 11.62
C HIS A 215 8.01 2.93 11.54
N ALA A 216 8.57 4.04 12.04
CA ALA A 216 10.00 4.28 12.08
C ALA A 216 10.76 3.17 12.83
N GLU A 217 10.19 2.70 13.94
CA GLU A 217 10.74 1.65 14.80
C GLU A 217 10.91 0.34 14.01
N THR A 218 10.00 0.03 13.08
CA THR A 218 10.09 -1.13 12.19
C THR A 218 11.20 -0.98 11.14
N LEU A 219 11.45 0.24 10.63
CA LEU A 219 12.60 0.49 9.74
C LEU A 219 13.92 0.37 10.52
N GLU A 220 13.96 0.82 11.78
CA GLU A 220 15.12 0.61 12.65
C GLU A 220 15.34 -0.89 12.94
N ALA A 221 14.28 -1.66 13.18
CA ALA A 221 14.32 -3.11 13.32
C ALA A 221 14.83 -3.78 12.05
N THR A 222 14.37 -3.33 10.87
CA THR A 222 14.88 -3.80 9.58
C THR A 222 16.40 -3.65 9.48
N VAL A 223 16.94 -2.47 9.84
CA VAL A 223 18.40 -2.24 9.85
C VAL A 223 19.10 -3.20 10.81
N ARG A 224 18.58 -3.40 12.03
CA ARG A 224 19.18 -4.31 13.02
C ARG A 224 19.17 -5.76 12.54
N VAL A 225 18.04 -6.23 12.01
CA VAL A 225 17.87 -7.59 11.48
C VAL A 225 18.81 -7.84 10.30
N LEU A 226 18.86 -6.92 9.31
CA LEU A 226 19.76 -7.04 8.17
C LEU A 226 21.23 -7.08 8.59
N THR A 227 21.65 -6.10 9.41
CA THR A 227 23.06 -6.02 9.86
C THR A 227 23.47 -7.22 10.69
N ARG A 228 22.60 -7.74 11.56
CA ARG A 228 22.84 -8.99 12.29
C ARG A 228 23.09 -10.16 11.34
N ASN A 229 22.34 -10.23 10.24
CA ASN A 229 22.43 -11.30 9.26
C ASN A 229 23.57 -11.13 8.24
N GLY A 230 24.57 -10.30 8.55
CA GLY A 230 25.75 -10.09 7.71
C GLY A 230 25.50 -9.18 6.50
N ILE A 231 24.40 -8.42 6.49
CA ILE A 231 24.04 -7.54 5.36
C ILE A 231 24.40 -6.09 5.72
N GLU A 232 25.26 -5.46 4.93
CA GLU A 232 25.60 -4.05 5.07
C GLU A 232 24.49 -3.18 4.48
N VAL A 233 23.98 -2.21 5.25
CA VAL A 233 22.80 -1.42 4.86
C VAL A 233 23.17 0.02 4.59
N HIS A 234 22.86 0.49 3.38
CA HIS A 234 23.01 1.88 2.96
C HIS A 234 21.64 2.56 2.89
N VAL A 235 21.44 3.62 3.68
CA VAL A 235 20.22 4.43 3.65
C VAL A 235 20.54 5.79 3.03
N THR A 236 20.51 5.84 1.70
CA THR A 236 20.97 6.97 0.89
C THR A 236 20.15 8.24 1.12
N ALA A 237 20.78 9.42 1.20
CA ALA A 237 20.08 10.68 1.46
C ALA A 237 19.22 11.18 0.27
N GLY A 238 19.55 10.72 -0.95
CA GLY A 238 18.93 11.17 -2.19
C GLY A 238 17.55 10.55 -2.48
N GLN A 239 17.14 9.52 -1.74
CA GLN A 239 15.87 8.82 -1.98
C GLN A 239 14.63 9.64 -1.55
N GLY A 240 13.44 9.19 -1.98
CA GLY A 240 12.15 9.79 -1.67
C GLY A 240 11.04 8.77 -1.47
N CYS A 241 9.81 9.15 -1.81
CA CYS A 241 8.69 8.23 -1.92
C CYS A 241 8.91 7.26 -3.10
N CYS A 242 8.36 6.05 -3.03
CA CYS A 242 8.45 5.05 -4.09
C CYS A 242 7.56 5.34 -5.32
N GLY A 243 6.58 6.25 -5.20
CA GLY A 243 5.63 6.59 -6.26
C GLY A 243 4.32 5.80 -6.23
N SER A 244 4.21 4.71 -5.46
CA SER A 244 3.03 3.82 -5.46
C SER A 244 1.68 4.54 -5.27
N LEU A 245 1.60 5.47 -4.32
CA LEU A 245 0.36 6.21 -4.06
C LEU A 245 -0.03 7.14 -5.22
N ASN A 246 0.96 7.71 -5.89
CA ASN A 246 0.76 8.59 -7.04
C ASN A 246 0.28 7.78 -8.25
N THR A 247 0.96 6.67 -8.57
CA THR A 247 0.56 5.78 -9.68
C THR A 247 -0.86 5.26 -9.48
N HIS A 248 -1.20 4.74 -8.29
CA HIS A 248 -2.55 4.24 -8.00
C HIS A 248 -3.62 5.33 -8.02
N SER A 249 -3.23 6.59 -7.86
CA SER A 249 -4.17 7.72 -7.88
C SER A 249 -4.27 8.35 -9.27
N GLY A 250 -3.52 7.90 -10.27
CA GLY A 250 -3.52 8.50 -11.61
C GLY A 250 -2.60 9.73 -11.75
N GLU A 251 -1.52 9.81 -10.98
CA GLU A 251 -0.49 10.87 -11.07
C GLU A 251 0.86 10.30 -11.58
N PRO A 252 0.92 9.71 -12.79
CA PRO A 252 2.10 8.98 -13.27
C PRO A 252 3.33 9.89 -13.42
N ASP A 253 3.16 11.12 -13.90
CA ASP A 253 4.30 12.02 -14.16
C ASP A 253 5.07 12.35 -12.87
N THR A 254 4.36 12.58 -11.77
CA THR A 254 5.01 12.79 -10.46
C THR A 254 5.65 11.49 -9.95
N ALA A 255 5.03 10.33 -10.20
CA ALA A 255 5.61 9.04 -9.83
C ALA A 255 6.91 8.75 -10.62
N ILE A 256 6.97 9.11 -11.91
CA ILE A 256 8.15 9.01 -12.77
C ILE A 256 9.31 9.82 -12.17
N GLU A 257 9.07 11.07 -11.78
CA GLU A 257 10.13 11.91 -11.18
C GLU A 257 10.61 11.37 -9.83
N MET A 258 9.72 10.78 -9.03
CA MET A 258 10.11 10.07 -7.80
C MET A 258 10.98 8.84 -8.11
N ALA A 259 10.60 8.05 -9.12
CA ALA A 259 11.34 6.86 -9.53
C ALA A 259 12.74 7.22 -10.02
N LYS A 260 12.89 8.22 -10.89
CA LYS A 260 14.19 8.72 -11.38
C LYS A 260 15.12 9.10 -10.21
N LYS A 261 14.60 9.85 -9.24
CA LYS A 261 15.35 10.26 -8.04
C LYS A 261 15.79 9.05 -7.18
N ASN A 262 14.91 8.07 -7.00
CA ASN A 262 15.25 6.84 -6.27
C ASN A 262 16.31 6.03 -7.01
N ILE A 263 16.17 5.86 -8.33
CA ILE A 263 17.12 5.15 -9.18
C ILE A 263 18.52 5.73 -9.03
N ASP A 264 18.68 7.03 -9.27
CA ASP A 264 19.99 7.68 -9.16
C ASP A 264 20.55 7.56 -7.74
N SER A 265 19.68 7.70 -6.72
CA SER A 265 20.12 7.56 -5.34
C SER A 265 20.59 6.15 -5.00
N PHE A 266 19.87 5.10 -5.40
CA PHE A 266 20.21 3.72 -5.06
C PHE A 266 21.41 3.21 -5.86
N LEU A 267 21.48 3.51 -7.16
CA LEU A 267 22.59 3.08 -7.99
C LEU A 267 23.91 3.78 -7.61
N SER A 268 23.86 4.96 -6.97
CA SER A 268 25.06 5.65 -6.49
C SER A 268 25.92 4.87 -5.49
N VAL A 269 25.34 3.87 -4.80
CA VAL A 269 26.08 3.02 -3.86
C VAL A 269 26.41 1.64 -4.44
N ASN A 270 26.08 1.37 -5.71
CA ASN A 270 26.30 0.10 -6.42
C ASN A 270 25.88 -1.15 -5.59
N PRO A 271 24.62 -1.25 -5.16
CA PRO A 271 24.18 -2.28 -4.22
C PRO A 271 24.02 -3.66 -4.89
N ASP A 272 24.15 -4.72 -4.11
CA ASP A 272 23.84 -6.10 -4.53
C ASP A 272 22.31 -6.34 -4.57
N ALA A 273 21.54 -5.57 -3.77
CA ALA A 273 20.09 -5.54 -3.80
C ALA A 273 19.52 -4.22 -3.25
N ILE A 274 18.28 -3.88 -3.61
CA ILE A 274 17.52 -2.75 -3.06
C ILE A 274 16.41 -3.32 -2.19
N VAL A 275 16.41 -3.03 -0.89
CA VAL A 275 15.48 -3.66 0.06
C VAL A 275 14.34 -2.73 0.45
N SER A 276 13.12 -3.28 0.45
CA SER A 276 11.91 -2.62 0.95
C SER A 276 11.26 -3.42 2.09
N SER A 277 10.86 -2.73 3.15
CA SER A 277 10.04 -3.30 4.25
C SER A 277 8.54 -3.04 4.07
N SER A 278 8.12 -2.60 2.89
CA SER A 278 6.74 -2.25 2.57
C SER A 278 6.35 -2.96 1.27
N ALA A 279 5.42 -3.90 1.36
CA ALA A 279 4.93 -4.66 0.21
C ALA A 279 4.49 -3.76 -0.96
N GLY A 280 3.78 -2.66 -0.68
CA GLY A 280 3.34 -1.72 -1.72
C GLY A 280 4.49 -0.95 -2.36
N CYS A 281 5.51 -0.58 -1.59
CA CYS A 281 6.69 0.08 -2.13
C CYS A 281 7.55 -0.88 -2.96
N GLY A 282 7.76 -2.11 -2.48
CA GLY A 282 8.48 -3.15 -3.21
C GLY A 282 7.81 -3.50 -4.53
N ALA A 283 6.48 -3.65 -4.54
CA ALA A 283 5.71 -3.88 -5.76
C ALA A 283 5.86 -2.74 -6.77
N ALA A 284 5.76 -1.48 -6.33
CA ALA A 284 5.92 -0.33 -7.22
C ALA A 284 7.34 -0.26 -7.81
N MET A 285 8.38 -0.47 -7.00
CA MET A 285 9.78 -0.44 -7.46
C MET A 285 10.11 -1.60 -8.41
N LYS A 286 9.49 -2.78 -8.22
CA LYS A 286 9.57 -3.91 -9.16
C LYS A 286 8.84 -3.69 -10.49
N SER A 287 8.03 -2.62 -10.60
CA SER A 287 7.35 -2.18 -11.83
C SER A 287 7.94 -0.87 -12.38
N TYR A 288 9.15 -0.48 -11.98
CA TYR A 288 9.80 0.74 -12.50
C TYR A 288 10.12 0.68 -13.99
N ASP A 289 10.36 -0.52 -14.53
CA ASP A 289 10.49 -0.74 -15.97
C ASP A 289 9.21 -0.38 -16.74
N GLU A 290 8.05 -0.72 -16.17
CA GLU A 290 6.74 -0.40 -16.75
C GLU A 290 6.43 1.09 -16.61
N LEU A 291 6.66 1.68 -15.43
CA LEU A 291 6.44 3.10 -15.17
C LEU A 291 7.31 4.01 -16.06
N LEU A 292 8.51 3.55 -16.41
CA LEU A 292 9.51 4.32 -17.16
C LEU A 292 9.59 3.88 -18.64
N GLU A 293 8.59 3.17 -19.16
CA GLU A 293 8.61 2.66 -20.54
C GLU A 293 8.75 3.76 -21.60
N HIS A 294 8.32 4.98 -21.28
CA HIS A 294 8.39 6.17 -22.12
C HIS A 294 9.54 7.12 -21.75
N GLU A 295 10.49 6.68 -20.91
CA GLU A 295 11.63 7.47 -20.43
C GLU A 295 12.95 6.86 -20.91
N PRO A 296 13.42 7.15 -22.15
CA PRO A 296 14.57 6.46 -22.75
C PRO A 296 15.86 6.51 -21.91
N GLU A 297 16.11 7.61 -21.21
CA GLU A 297 17.31 7.80 -20.38
C GLU A 297 17.28 6.96 -19.09
N TYR A 298 16.10 6.52 -18.67
CA TYR A 298 15.89 5.80 -17.42
C TYR A 298 15.33 4.38 -17.59
N LEU A 299 14.90 3.99 -18.79
CA LEU A 299 14.30 2.68 -19.04
C LEU A 299 15.18 1.52 -18.54
N ASP A 300 16.45 1.50 -18.97
CA ASP A 300 17.37 0.41 -18.58
C ASP A 300 17.77 0.48 -17.11
N LYS A 301 17.90 1.70 -16.55
CA LYS A 301 18.15 1.87 -15.12
C LYS A 301 16.94 1.42 -14.27
N GLY A 302 15.72 1.66 -14.77
CA GLY A 302 14.46 1.27 -14.16
C GLY A 302 14.33 -0.24 -14.10
N LYS A 303 14.60 -0.94 -15.22
CA LYS A 303 14.71 -2.40 -15.28
C LYS A 303 15.74 -2.93 -14.28
N HIS A 304 16.93 -2.34 -14.25
CA HIS A 304 17.98 -2.76 -13.33
C HIS A 304 17.57 -2.60 -11.86
N VAL A 305 16.94 -1.47 -11.49
CA VAL A 305 16.42 -1.27 -10.12
C VAL A 305 15.26 -2.22 -9.81
N ALA A 306 14.38 -2.50 -10.77
CA ALA A 306 13.30 -3.47 -10.59
C ALA A 306 13.85 -4.88 -10.29
N GLU A 307 14.88 -5.33 -11.02
CA GLU A 307 15.56 -6.61 -10.81
C GLU A 307 16.30 -6.69 -9.46
N LEU A 308 16.95 -5.60 -9.05
CA LEU A 308 17.63 -5.51 -7.75
C LEU A 308 16.66 -5.40 -6.58
N THR A 309 15.41 -4.99 -6.81
CA THR A 309 14.45 -4.74 -5.74
C THR A 309 14.01 -6.05 -5.11
N LYS A 310 14.13 -6.12 -3.78
CA LYS A 310 13.72 -7.24 -2.94
C LYS A 310 12.87 -6.75 -1.77
N ASP A 311 11.83 -7.50 -1.47
CA ASP A 311 11.17 -7.43 -0.17
C ASP A 311 12.10 -7.96 0.93
N ILE A 312 12.00 -7.41 2.14
CA ILE A 312 12.86 -7.81 3.27
C ILE A 312 12.76 -9.31 3.58
N HIS A 313 11.59 -9.91 3.47
CA HIS A 313 11.38 -11.30 3.85
C HIS A 313 12.05 -12.25 2.84
N GLU A 314 11.87 -12.01 1.54
CA GLU A 314 12.54 -12.82 0.51
C GLU A 314 14.06 -12.69 0.60
N LEU A 315 14.57 -11.49 0.87
CA LEU A 315 16.00 -11.24 0.97
C LEU A 315 16.61 -12.00 2.16
N LEU A 316 15.96 -11.98 3.32
CA LEU A 316 16.43 -12.70 4.51
C LEU A 316 16.47 -14.21 4.28
N VAL A 317 15.47 -14.77 3.60
CA VAL A 317 15.46 -16.19 3.24
C VAL A 317 16.55 -16.51 2.21
N GLU A 318 16.69 -15.70 1.16
CA GLU A 318 17.68 -15.89 0.09
C GLU A 318 19.12 -15.90 0.61
N TYR A 319 19.47 -14.97 1.51
CA TYR A 319 20.81 -14.88 2.12
C TYR A 319 21.01 -15.77 3.36
N GLY A 320 20.00 -16.56 3.73
CA GLY A 320 20.03 -17.46 4.88
C GLY A 320 20.14 -16.71 6.21
N PHE A 321 19.01 -16.26 6.74
CA PHE A 321 18.95 -15.63 8.05
C PHE A 321 19.32 -16.60 9.18
N GLU A 322 19.94 -16.08 10.23
CA GLU A 322 20.27 -16.80 11.46
C GLU A 322 18.96 -17.13 12.20
N ALA A 323 18.75 -18.40 12.54
CA ALA A 323 17.61 -18.77 13.37
C ALA A 323 17.74 -18.12 14.76
N PRO A 324 16.71 -17.39 15.25
CA PRO A 324 16.76 -16.77 16.56
C PRO A 324 16.73 -17.83 17.67
N THR A 325 17.35 -17.51 18.81
CA THR A 325 17.44 -18.43 19.96
C THR A 325 16.46 -18.13 21.08
N LYS A 326 15.94 -16.90 21.14
CA LYS A 326 14.98 -16.49 22.17
C LYS A 326 13.57 -16.97 21.82
N SER A 327 12.90 -17.57 22.80
CA SER A 327 11.50 -17.96 22.66
C SER A 327 10.58 -16.75 22.70
N LEU A 328 9.63 -16.67 21.76
CA LEU A 328 8.49 -15.79 21.83
C LEU A 328 7.23 -16.65 21.94
N ASP A 329 6.78 -16.91 23.16
CA ASP A 329 5.62 -17.76 23.45
C ASP A 329 4.31 -17.02 23.09
N LEU A 330 4.07 -16.89 21.79
CA LEU A 330 2.99 -16.11 21.19
C LEU A 330 2.25 -16.95 20.15
N THR A 331 0.93 -16.79 20.12
CA THR A 331 0.12 -17.27 19.00
C THR A 331 -0.03 -16.17 17.95
N VAL A 332 0.44 -16.44 16.73
CA VAL A 332 0.49 -15.48 15.63
C VAL A 332 -0.34 -15.99 14.45
N THR A 333 -1.08 -15.10 13.80
CA THR A 333 -1.63 -15.33 12.46
C THR A 333 -1.02 -14.35 11.47
N TYR A 334 -1.01 -14.69 10.18
CA TYR A 334 -0.39 -13.85 9.15
C TYR A 334 -1.41 -13.35 8.13
N GLN A 335 -1.45 -12.02 7.94
CA GLN A 335 -2.22 -11.39 6.87
C GLN A 335 -1.31 -11.17 5.66
N ASP A 336 -1.59 -11.87 4.56
CA ASP A 336 -0.88 -11.71 3.28
C ASP A 336 -1.17 -10.32 2.69
N PRO A 337 -0.18 -9.39 2.62
CA PRO A 337 -0.37 -8.15 1.90
C PRO A 337 -0.54 -8.45 0.41
N CYS A 338 -1.60 -7.92 -0.21
CA CYS A 338 -1.91 -8.21 -1.60
C CYS A 338 -0.77 -7.83 -2.58
N HIS A 339 -0.06 -6.73 -2.33
CA HIS A 339 1.13 -6.35 -3.11
C HIS A 339 2.35 -7.22 -2.84
N LEU A 340 2.38 -8.02 -1.78
CA LEU A 340 3.44 -9.01 -1.58
C LEU A 340 3.10 -10.32 -2.31
N ALA A 341 1.89 -10.84 -2.09
CA ALA A 341 1.43 -12.11 -2.64
C ALA A 341 1.07 -12.05 -4.14
N ASN A 342 0.23 -11.09 -4.55
CA ASN A 342 -0.29 -10.97 -5.92
C ASN A 342 0.61 -10.10 -6.81
N VAL A 343 1.31 -9.18 -6.17
CA VAL A 343 2.45 -8.40 -6.60
C VAL A 343 3.69 -9.18 -7.00
N GLN A 344 4.50 -9.33 -5.95
CA GLN A 344 5.86 -9.79 -5.97
C GLN A 344 5.95 -11.33 -5.95
N ARG A 345 4.81 -12.03 -5.85
CA ARG A 345 4.73 -13.51 -5.80
C ARG A 345 5.39 -14.11 -4.55
N ILE A 346 5.34 -13.40 -3.43
CA ILE A 346 5.98 -13.81 -2.17
C ILE A 346 4.89 -14.16 -1.15
N THR A 347 4.80 -15.45 -0.79
CA THR A 347 3.90 -15.96 0.27
C THR A 347 4.65 -16.75 1.34
N GLU A 348 5.68 -17.51 0.95
CA GLU A 348 6.37 -18.43 1.86
C GLU A 348 7.38 -17.75 2.78
N ALA A 349 8.14 -16.78 2.28
CA ALA A 349 9.26 -16.18 3.04
C ALA A 349 8.84 -15.57 4.40
N PRO A 350 7.72 -14.83 4.52
CA PRO A 350 7.23 -14.37 5.81
C PRO A 350 6.92 -15.51 6.79
N ARG A 351 6.32 -16.60 6.29
CA ARG A 351 5.95 -17.77 7.10
C ARG A 351 7.18 -18.53 7.58
N GLN A 352 8.18 -18.71 6.71
CA GLN A 352 9.47 -19.34 7.08
C GLN A 352 10.17 -18.58 8.20
N ILE A 353 10.15 -17.25 8.15
CA ILE A 353 10.73 -16.40 9.21
C ILE A 353 9.96 -16.57 10.53
N LEU A 354 8.62 -16.50 10.49
CA LEU A 354 7.79 -16.66 11.70
C LEU A 354 7.97 -18.05 12.33
N SER A 355 7.95 -19.10 11.52
CA SER A 355 8.10 -20.49 11.98
C SER A 355 9.51 -20.81 12.51
N ALA A 356 10.51 -19.99 12.21
CA ALA A 356 11.86 -20.14 12.75
C ALA A 356 12.01 -19.57 14.17
N ILE A 357 11.03 -18.82 14.67
CA ILE A 357 11.06 -18.24 16.02
C ILE A 357 10.63 -19.31 17.04
N PRO A 358 11.50 -19.70 18.00
CA PRO A 358 11.12 -20.65 19.04
C PRO A 358 9.91 -20.15 19.85
N GLY A 359 9.02 -21.06 20.26
CA GLY A 359 7.82 -20.73 21.05
C GLY A 359 6.66 -20.11 20.27
N LEU A 360 6.91 -19.58 19.07
CA LEU A 360 5.88 -18.95 18.24
C LEU A 360 5.01 -20.02 17.57
N THR A 361 3.71 -19.95 17.82
CA THR A 361 2.71 -20.82 17.16
C THR A 361 2.04 -20.05 16.02
N LEU A 362 2.27 -20.47 14.77
CA LEU A 362 1.64 -19.86 13.60
C LEU A 362 0.31 -20.57 13.28
N ILE A 363 -0.78 -19.80 13.25
CA ILE A 363 -2.13 -20.27 12.91
C ILE A 363 -2.59 -19.62 11.61
N ASP A 364 -3.18 -20.42 10.73
CA ASP A 364 -3.70 -19.95 9.45
C ASP A 364 -4.86 -18.97 9.61
N LEU A 365 -4.83 -17.90 8.81
CA LEU A 365 -5.90 -16.91 8.76
C LEU A 365 -6.95 -17.32 7.72
N GLY A 366 -8.23 -17.15 8.05
CA GLY A 366 -9.31 -17.26 7.08
C GLY A 366 -9.23 -16.19 5.98
N GLU A 367 -9.34 -16.62 4.72
CA GLU A 367 -9.25 -15.75 3.53
C GLU A 367 -7.98 -14.86 3.52
N PRO A 368 -6.77 -15.43 3.69
CA PRO A 368 -5.60 -14.64 4.02
C PRO A 368 -5.22 -13.65 2.89
N GLY A 369 -5.44 -14.06 1.63
CA GLY A 369 -5.24 -13.21 0.44
C GLY A 369 -6.31 -12.14 0.20
N MET A 370 -7.40 -12.10 0.98
CA MET A 370 -8.39 -11.03 0.89
C MET A 370 -7.78 -9.70 1.34
N CYS A 371 -8.04 -8.64 0.56
CA CYS A 371 -7.52 -7.30 0.84
C CYS A 371 -7.98 -6.80 2.22
N CYS A 372 -7.08 -6.15 2.96
CA CYS A 372 -7.39 -5.52 4.25
C CYS A 372 -8.31 -4.27 4.15
N GLY A 373 -8.52 -3.72 2.94
CA GLY A 373 -9.31 -2.50 2.71
C GLY A 373 -8.50 -1.21 2.58
N SER A 374 -7.22 -1.17 3.01
CA SER A 374 -6.43 0.07 3.01
C SER A 374 -6.20 0.68 1.63
N ALA A 375 -5.67 -0.13 0.70
CA ALA A 375 -5.27 0.24 -0.68
C ALA A 375 -4.69 1.67 -0.85
N GLY A 376 -3.80 2.08 0.08
CA GLY A 376 -3.20 3.42 0.05
C GLY A 376 -4.15 4.48 0.58
N THR A 377 -4.67 5.34 -0.30
CA THR A 377 -5.63 6.40 0.04
C THR A 377 -7.09 5.96 -0.05
N TYR A 378 -7.33 4.69 -0.41
CA TYR A 378 -8.68 4.12 -0.59
C TYR A 378 -9.53 4.19 0.68
N SER A 379 -8.94 4.02 1.86
CA SER A 379 -9.66 4.19 3.13
C SER A 379 -10.19 5.60 3.35
N ILE A 380 -9.70 6.60 2.62
CA ILE A 380 -10.15 7.99 2.65
C ILE A 380 -11.15 8.25 1.51
N THR A 381 -10.87 7.74 0.31
CA THR A 381 -11.66 8.03 -0.90
C THR A 381 -12.86 7.10 -1.10
N GLN A 382 -12.82 5.89 -0.53
CA GLN A 382 -13.82 4.82 -0.68
C GLN A 382 -14.13 4.18 0.69
N ARG A 383 -14.47 5.04 1.66
CA ARG A 383 -14.59 4.72 3.10
C ARG A 383 -15.45 3.50 3.41
N GLU A 384 -16.65 3.44 2.84
CA GLU A 384 -17.60 2.39 3.16
C GLU A 384 -17.09 1.00 2.76
N MET A 385 -16.64 0.86 1.50
CA MET A 385 -16.06 -0.40 1.02
C MET A 385 -14.79 -0.76 1.80
N SER A 386 -13.96 0.23 2.15
CA SER A 386 -12.79 0.02 3.01
C SER A 386 -13.17 -0.51 4.40
N ALA A 387 -14.23 0.03 5.00
CA ALA A 387 -14.72 -0.37 6.30
C ALA A 387 -15.32 -1.78 6.28
N GLN A 388 -16.11 -2.12 5.25
CA GLN A 388 -16.66 -3.47 5.06
C GLN A 388 -15.55 -4.52 4.95
N LEU A 389 -14.57 -4.29 4.08
CA LEU A 389 -13.41 -5.19 3.90
C LEU A 389 -12.56 -5.27 5.17
N GLY A 390 -12.31 -4.13 5.81
CA GLY A 390 -11.57 -4.06 7.07
C GLY A 390 -12.24 -4.88 8.17
N LYS A 391 -13.56 -4.73 8.34
CA LYS A 391 -14.36 -5.47 9.32
C LYS A 391 -14.35 -6.97 9.05
N ARG A 392 -14.58 -7.40 7.80
CA ARG A 392 -14.49 -8.82 7.41
C ARG A 392 -13.13 -9.41 7.75
N LYS A 393 -12.06 -8.69 7.42
CA LYS A 393 -10.68 -9.11 7.74
C LYS A 393 -10.44 -9.20 9.25
N ALA A 394 -10.86 -8.20 10.01
CA ALA A 394 -10.71 -8.17 11.47
C ALA A 394 -11.47 -9.33 12.13
N LEU A 395 -12.69 -9.65 11.69
CA LEU A 395 -13.46 -10.79 12.20
C LEU A 395 -12.75 -12.13 11.93
N ASN A 396 -12.17 -12.32 10.73
CA ASN A 396 -11.37 -13.50 10.44
C ASN A 396 -10.14 -13.60 11.34
N VAL A 397 -9.49 -12.47 11.66
CA VAL A 397 -8.35 -12.43 12.59
C VAL A 397 -8.80 -12.80 14.00
N VAL A 398 -9.88 -12.20 14.53
CA VAL A 398 -10.42 -12.51 15.86
C VAL A 398 -10.80 -13.99 15.97
N ALA A 399 -11.39 -14.56 14.92
CA ALA A 399 -11.78 -15.98 14.88
C ALA A 399 -10.59 -16.96 15.01
N THR A 400 -9.35 -16.53 14.71
CA THR A 400 -8.16 -17.37 14.92
C THR A 400 -7.79 -17.54 16.40
N GLY A 401 -8.23 -16.62 17.27
CA GLY A 401 -7.76 -16.55 18.66
C GLY A 401 -6.30 -16.13 18.83
N ALA A 402 -5.64 -15.66 17.76
CA ALA A 402 -4.24 -15.23 17.80
C ALA A 402 -4.06 -13.92 18.60
N GLU A 403 -2.96 -13.86 19.35
CA GLU A 403 -2.55 -12.66 20.11
C GLU A 403 -1.96 -11.59 19.18
N VAL A 404 -1.42 -12.01 18.03
CA VAL A 404 -0.80 -11.13 17.06
C VAL A 404 -1.28 -11.47 15.65
N VAL A 405 -1.63 -10.45 14.87
CA VAL A 405 -1.67 -10.54 13.41
C VAL A 405 -0.41 -9.88 12.84
N ALA A 406 0.40 -10.67 12.16
CA ALA A 406 1.63 -10.23 11.51
C ALA A 406 1.35 -9.77 10.07
N THR A 407 2.08 -8.74 9.60
CA THR A 407 1.98 -8.22 8.24
C THR A 407 3.32 -7.66 7.73
N GLY A 408 3.39 -7.31 6.44
CA GLY A 408 4.56 -6.74 5.77
C GLY A 408 4.29 -5.42 5.05
N ASN A 409 3.23 -4.69 5.42
CA ASN A 409 2.81 -3.49 4.70
C ASN A 409 2.17 -2.44 5.63
N PRO A 410 2.60 -1.17 5.58
CA PRO A 410 2.08 -0.14 6.48
C PRO A 410 0.61 0.19 6.32
N GLY A 411 0.08 0.17 5.10
CA GLY A 411 -1.35 0.34 4.88
C GLY A 411 -2.17 -0.78 5.53
N CYS A 412 -1.70 -2.03 5.42
CA CYS A 412 -2.33 -3.17 6.08
C CYS A 412 -2.27 -3.03 7.60
N ALA A 413 -1.11 -2.65 8.14
CA ALA A 413 -0.93 -2.50 9.58
C ALA A 413 -1.91 -1.48 10.17
N MET A 414 -1.98 -0.27 9.60
CA MET A 414 -2.88 0.78 10.08
C MET A 414 -4.36 0.40 9.95
N GLN A 415 -4.74 -0.23 8.83
CA GLN A 415 -6.13 -0.61 8.59
C GLN A 415 -6.58 -1.76 9.49
N LEU A 416 -5.72 -2.76 9.73
CA LEU A 416 -6.00 -3.83 10.69
C LEU A 416 -6.11 -3.27 12.11
N ASP A 417 -5.23 -2.35 12.48
CA ASP A 417 -5.24 -1.73 13.80
C ASP A 417 -6.56 -1.00 14.06
N PHE A 418 -6.99 -0.19 13.09
CA PHE A 418 -8.28 0.50 13.11
C PHE A 418 -9.46 -0.48 13.15
N ALA A 419 -9.50 -1.46 12.24
CA ALA A 419 -10.63 -2.38 12.12
C ALA A 419 -10.78 -3.32 13.34
N LEU A 420 -9.67 -3.76 13.94
CA LEU A 420 -9.69 -4.56 15.17
C LEU A 420 -10.22 -3.74 16.35
N ALA A 421 -9.83 -2.47 16.46
CA ALA A 421 -10.36 -1.57 17.48
C ALA A 421 -11.87 -1.33 17.29
N GLN A 422 -12.31 -1.17 16.02
CA GLN A 422 -13.73 -0.99 15.71
C GLN A 422 -14.57 -2.21 16.10
N VAL A 423 -14.14 -3.42 15.72
CA VAL A 423 -14.84 -4.67 16.09
C VAL A 423 -14.94 -4.83 17.62
N ALA A 424 -13.84 -4.60 18.34
CA ALA A 424 -13.84 -4.69 19.80
C ALA A 424 -14.83 -3.69 20.44
N ASN A 425 -14.86 -2.45 19.95
CA ASN A 425 -15.80 -1.43 20.42
C ASN A 425 -17.26 -1.79 20.11
N GLU A 426 -17.56 -2.28 18.91
CA GLU A 426 -18.92 -2.71 18.51
C GLU A 426 -19.43 -3.85 19.41
N ASP A 427 -18.56 -4.79 19.75
CA ASP A 427 -18.89 -5.93 20.62
C ASP A 427 -18.82 -5.58 22.12
N SER A 428 -18.44 -4.35 22.48
CA SER A 428 -18.18 -3.94 23.88
C SER A 428 -17.19 -4.85 24.60
N THR A 429 -16.14 -5.27 23.89
CA THR A 429 -15.07 -6.16 24.38
C THR A 429 -13.72 -5.46 24.36
N ASP A 430 -12.77 -6.00 25.12
CA ASP A 430 -11.37 -5.57 25.02
C ASP A 430 -10.74 -6.12 23.74
N ARG A 431 -9.92 -5.30 23.07
CA ARG A 431 -9.12 -5.74 21.95
C ARG A 431 -8.07 -6.76 22.40
N THR A 432 -8.14 -7.98 21.86
CA THR A 432 -7.25 -9.09 22.22
C THR A 432 -6.04 -9.25 21.29
N THR A 433 -6.14 -8.81 20.04
CA THR A 433 -5.09 -9.02 19.03
C THR A 433 -4.30 -7.74 18.71
N LYS A 434 -2.97 -7.82 18.75
CA LYS A 434 -2.05 -6.75 18.35
C LYS A 434 -1.63 -6.89 16.89
N VAL A 435 -1.37 -5.77 16.23
CA VAL A 435 -0.79 -5.78 14.87
C VAL A 435 0.73 -5.60 15.00
N ARG A 436 1.52 -6.47 14.36
CA ARG A 436 3.00 -6.42 14.36
C ARG A 436 3.54 -6.67 12.96
N TYR A 437 4.78 -6.25 12.69
CA TYR A 437 5.48 -6.69 11.49
C TYR A 437 6.24 -7.99 11.75
N VAL A 438 6.39 -8.80 10.71
CA VAL A 438 7.22 -10.02 10.77
C VAL A 438 8.66 -9.69 11.17
N VAL A 439 9.21 -8.60 10.63
CA VAL A 439 10.57 -8.14 10.97
C VAL A 439 10.70 -7.68 12.43
N ASP A 440 9.64 -7.13 13.03
CA ASP A 440 9.65 -6.71 14.44
C ASP A 440 9.67 -7.92 15.37
N LEU A 441 8.95 -9.00 15.01
CA LEU A 441 8.95 -10.25 15.77
C LEU A 441 10.32 -10.94 15.67
N LEU A 442 10.94 -10.95 14.48
CA LEU A 442 12.27 -11.48 14.31
C LEU A 442 13.33 -10.68 15.08
N ASP A 443 13.26 -9.34 15.03
CA ASP A 443 14.15 -8.46 15.81
C ASP A 443 14.01 -8.69 17.32
N GLU A 444 12.78 -8.85 17.82
CA GLU A 444 12.50 -9.17 19.22
C GLU A 444 13.07 -10.54 19.64
N ALA A 445 12.99 -11.54 18.75
CA ALA A 445 13.57 -12.86 18.95
C ALA A 445 15.11 -12.88 18.85
N TYR A 446 15.72 -11.83 18.28
CA TYR A 446 17.17 -11.63 18.30
C TYR A 446 17.70 -10.86 19.50
N ALA A 447 16.83 -10.21 20.27
CA ALA A 447 17.23 -9.50 21.47
C ALA A 447 17.74 -10.49 22.52
N GLU A 448 18.82 -10.12 23.20
CA GLU A 448 19.42 -10.91 24.29
C GLU A 448 18.50 -11.07 25.51
#